data_AF-A0AA88VFI8-F1
#
_entry.id   AF-A0AA88VFI8-F1
#
_cell.length_a   1.000
_cell.length_b   1.000
_cell.length_c   1.000
_cell.angle_alpha   90.00
_cell.angle_beta   90.00
_cell.angle_gamma   90.00
#
_symmetry.space_group_name_H-M   'P 1'
#
loop_
_entity.id
_entity.type
_entity.pdbx_description
1 polymer ?
#
loop_
_entity_poly.entity_id
_entity_poly.type
_entity_poly.pdbx_seq_one_letter_code
_entity_poly.pdbx_strand_id
1 'polypeptide(L)'
;MADSSSTGIPHLDTTDTAAAEHENELNSFSLPPVTLQKLPHLTDYLQNLQTSTNPLENSLFYRPSDGFYLTRNDVVLRQITFDLSLTDFASPLLAYHRADPRKEVYFRPGGHVRAAIVTCGGLCPGMNTVIRELVVGLWELYGVRDIFGVKSGYRGFYSGEAAVRIDPKMVHNWHRRGGTLLETSRGGFDLDKIVNAIQDRGFNQCLHILLFLALTGKWMSAYNEQVYIIGGDGTMRGAVEIFNESRCRKLEIAVTGIPKTVDNDVGIFDRSFGFHTAVEMAQQAISA
;
A
#
# COMPACT_ATOMS: atom_id res chain seq x y z
N MET A 1 -70.71 -32.98 -48.99
CA MET A 1 -69.39 -32.93 -49.64
C MET A 1 -68.42 -33.73 -48.79
N ALA A 2 -67.29 -34.17 -49.36
CA ALA A 2 -66.33 -35.09 -48.72
C ALA A 2 -65.85 -34.58 -47.33
N ASP A 3 -65.67 -35.39 -46.27
CA ASP A 3 -65.03 -36.72 -46.15
C ASP A 3 -63.49 -36.63 -46.22
N SER A 4 -62.66 -37.17 -45.32
CA SER A 4 -62.82 -37.52 -43.88
C SER A 4 -61.41 -37.63 -43.24
N SER A 5 -61.19 -38.49 -42.24
CA SER A 5 -59.97 -38.54 -41.41
C SER A 5 -59.03 -39.70 -41.72
N SER A 6 -57.70 -39.50 -41.62
CA SER A 6 -56.85 -40.18 -40.62
C SER A 6 -55.33 -40.03 -40.88
N THR A 7 -54.55 -40.50 -39.91
CA THR A 7 -53.08 -40.45 -39.75
C THR A 7 -52.27 -41.27 -40.76
N GLY A 8 -51.06 -40.80 -41.08
CA GLY A 8 -50.00 -41.64 -41.68
C GLY A 8 -48.59 -41.02 -41.59
N ILE A 9 -47.61 -41.80 -41.14
CA ILE A 9 -46.15 -41.54 -41.22
C ILE A 9 -45.50 -42.89 -41.56
N PRO A 10 -44.75 -43.00 -42.67
CA PRO A 10 -43.35 -43.39 -42.56
C PRO A 10 -42.38 -42.80 -43.61
N HIS A 11 -41.09 -43.02 -43.32
CA HIS A 11 -39.87 -43.04 -44.16
C HIS A 11 -40.02 -43.52 -45.64
N LEU A 12 -39.07 -43.31 -46.58
CA LEU A 12 -37.70 -42.75 -46.57
C LEU A 12 -37.32 -42.23 -47.98
N ASP A 13 -36.40 -41.24 -48.10
CA ASP A 13 -35.19 -41.20 -48.97
C ASP A 13 -34.68 -39.75 -49.12
N THR A 14 -33.48 -39.40 -48.61
CA THR A 14 -32.13 -39.51 -49.20
C THR A 14 -31.84 -38.60 -50.41
N THR A 15 -31.21 -37.45 -50.15
CA THR A 15 -30.01 -36.95 -50.88
C THR A 15 -29.42 -35.72 -50.16
N ASP A 16 -28.14 -35.43 -50.43
CA ASP A 16 -27.30 -34.49 -49.69
C ASP A 16 -27.76 -33.01 -49.71
N THR A 17 -27.51 -32.30 -48.61
CA THR A 17 -26.46 -31.25 -48.64
C THR A 17 -26.03 -30.80 -47.24
N ALA A 18 -24.71 -30.79 -47.03
CA ALA A 18 -23.94 -30.14 -45.96
C ALA A 18 -24.72 -29.51 -44.78
N ALA A 19 -24.82 -30.25 -43.68
CA ALA A 19 -24.94 -29.62 -42.36
C ALA A 19 -23.61 -28.90 -42.07
N ALA A 20 -23.58 -27.57 -42.21
CA ALA A 20 -22.41 -26.78 -41.89
C ALA A 20 -22.17 -26.82 -40.38
N GLU A 21 -21.10 -27.49 -39.97
CA GLU A 21 -20.63 -27.50 -38.58
C GLU A 21 -20.18 -26.08 -38.23
N HIS A 22 -20.99 -25.35 -37.45
CA HIS A 22 -20.53 -24.13 -36.80
C HIS A 22 -19.57 -24.51 -35.67
N GLU A 23 -18.32 -24.78 -36.06
CA GLU A 23 -17.19 -24.73 -35.13
C GLU A 23 -17.19 -23.34 -34.46
N ASN A 24 -17.20 -23.32 -33.13
CA ASN A 24 -16.94 -22.09 -32.40
C ASN A 24 -15.45 -21.77 -32.56
N GLU A 25 -15.11 -20.98 -33.59
CA GLU A 25 -13.78 -20.38 -33.73
C GLU A 25 -13.50 -19.52 -32.49
N LEU A 26 -12.78 -20.11 -31.53
CA LEU A 26 -12.26 -19.43 -30.36
C LEU A 26 -11.18 -18.46 -30.83
N ASN A 27 -11.60 -17.23 -31.18
CA ASN A 27 -10.76 -16.13 -31.63
C ASN A 27 -9.68 -15.79 -30.60
N SER A 28 -8.56 -16.51 -30.69
CA SER A 28 -7.38 -16.33 -29.85
C SER A 28 -6.62 -15.07 -30.30
N PHE A 29 -6.48 -14.11 -29.41
CA PHE A 29 -5.66 -12.92 -29.61
C PHE A 29 -4.41 -12.98 -28.72
N SER A 30 -3.31 -12.42 -29.21
CA SER A 30 -2.06 -12.34 -28.45
C SER A 30 -1.90 -10.95 -27.83
N LEU A 31 -1.48 -10.89 -26.58
CA LEU A 31 -1.10 -9.64 -25.91
C LEU A 31 0.37 -9.30 -26.19
N PRO A 32 0.75 -8.02 -26.29
CA PRO A 32 2.13 -7.62 -26.47
C PRO A 32 2.94 -7.85 -25.17
N PRO A 33 4.28 -7.85 -25.22
CA PRO A 33 5.13 -8.15 -24.07
C PRO A 33 4.82 -7.31 -22.83
N VAL A 34 4.77 -7.96 -21.67
CA VAL A 34 4.49 -7.33 -20.38
C VAL A 34 5.79 -6.90 -19.70
N THR A 35 5.93 -5.61 -19.43
CA THR A 35 7.02 -5.01 -18.66
C THR A 35 6.59 -4.82 -17.22
N LEU A 36 7.18 -5.58 -16.29
CA LEU A 36 6.96 -5.43 -14.85
C LEU A 36 7.79 -4.27 -14.30
N GLN A 37 7.11 -3.27 -13.74
CA GLN A 37 7.76 -2.19 -13.00
C GLN A 37 8.30 -2.72 -11.66
N LYS A 38 9.59 -3.08 -11.62
CA LYS A 38 10.23 -3.53 -10.37
C LYS A 38 10.15 -2.42 -9.30
N LEU A 39 9.67 -2.80 -8.12
CA LEU A 39 9.74 -1.97 -6.91
C LEU A 39 11.06 -2.25 -6.16
N PRO A 40 11.70 -1.23 -5.56
CA PRO A 40 12.88 -1.44 -4.72
C PRO A 40 12.47 -2.17 -3.44
N HIS A 41 13.29 -3.14 -3.00
CA HIS A 41 12.97 -4.01 -1.88
C HIS A 41 14.12 -4.04 -0.85
N LEU A 42 13.81 -4.27 0.43
CA LEU A 42 14.82 -4.29 1.51
C LEU A 42 15.98 -5.26 1.24
N THR A 43 15.68 -6.44 0.69
CA THR A 43 16.69 -7.45 0.34
C THR A 43 17.55 -7.09 -0.87
N ASP A 44 17.26 -6.02 -1.61
CA ASP A 44 18.16 -5.52 -2.66
C ASP A 44 19.47 -4.95 -2.06
N TYR A 45 19.49 -4.65 -0.75
CA TYR A 45 20.66 -4.10 -0.05
C TYR A 45 20.95 -4.73 1.34
N LEU A 46 19.98 -5.39 1.97
CA LEU A 46 20.12 -6.11 3.24
C LEU A 46 20.10 -7.62 3.00
N GLN A 47 21.28 -8.22 2.87
CA GLN A 47 21.45 -9.59 2.36
C GLN A 47 21.07 -10.71 3.35
N ASN A 48 20.93 -10.41 4.65
CA ASN A 48 20.73 -11.41 5.72
C ASN A 48 19.41 -11.23 6.50
N LEU A 49 18.42 -10.54 5.93
CA LEU A 49 17.12 -10.34 6.58
C LEU A 49 16.38 -11.67 6.78
N GLN A 50 16.12 -12.02 8.04
CA GLN A 50 15.29 -13.18 8.38
C GLN A 50 13.81 -12.91 8.09
N THR A 51 13.10 -13.92 7.62
CA THR A 51 11.64 -13.91 7.55
C THR A 51 11.01 -14.53 8.81
N SER A 52 9.73 -14.23 9.02
CA SER A 52 8.89 -14.83 10.04
C SER A 52 7.47 -14.99 9.52
N THR A 53 6.71 -15.98 10.02
CA THR A 53 5.31 -16.18 9.63
C THR A 53 4.47 -14.96 10.03
N ASN A 54 3.59 -14.52 9.13
CA ASN A 54 2.65 -13.43 9.38
C ASN A 54 1.68 -13.80 10.54
N PRO A 55 1.41 -12.92 11.54
CA PRO A 55 0.48 -13.23 12.63
C PRO A 55 -0.95 -13.52 12.17
N LEU A 56 -1.33 -13.05 10.97
CA LEU A 56 -2.62 -13.36 10.36
C LEU A 56 -2.88 -14.87 10.23
N GLU A 57 -1.83 -15.70 10.16
CA GLU A 57 -1.91 -17.18 10.17
C GLU A 57 -2.55 -17.73 11.46
N ASN A 58 -2.38 -17.00 12.57
CA ASN A 58 -2.83 -17.38 13.91
C ASN A 58 -3.85 -16.36 14.47
N SER A 59 -4.50 -15.57 13.61
CA SER A 59 -5.45 -14.55 14.04
C SER A 59 -6.75 -15.17 14.55
N LEU A 60 -7.27 -14.63 15.65
CA LEU A 60 -8.61 -15.00 16.15
C LEU A 60 -9.73 -14.43 15.27
N PHE A 61 -9.44 -13.42 14.44
CA PHE A 61 -10.42 -12.69 13.63
C PHE A 61 -10.34 -13.03 12.13
N TYR A 62 -9.18 -13.48 11.66
CA TYR A 62 -8.95 -13.85 10.25
C TYR A 62 -8.54 -15.31 10.15
N ARG A 63 -9.21 -16.06 9.28
CA ARG A 63 -8.77 -17.40 8.85
C ARG A 63 -8.37 -17.29 7.38
N PRO A 64 -7.07 -17.34 7.05
CA PRO A 64 -6.63 -17.36 5.67
C PRO A 64 -7.27 -18.52 4.90
N SER A 65 -7.97 -18.20 3.81
CA SER A 65 -8.36 -19.18 2.80
C SER A 65 -7.23 -19.38 1.79
N ASP A 66 -7.39 -20.36 0.92
CA ASP A 66 -6.60 -20.39 -0.32
C ASP A 66 -6.76 -19.06 -1.07
N GLY A 67 -5.65 -18.56 -1.62
CA GLY A 67 -5.58 -17.24 -2.27
C GLY A 67 -5.50 -16.02 -1.33
N PHE A 68 -5.59 -16.16 -0.01
CA PHE A 68 -5.54 -15.01 0.93
C PHE A 68 -4.18 -14.28 0.95
N TYR A 69 -3.08 -15.02 0.80
CA TYR A 69 -1.74 -14.44 0.70
C TYR A 69 -1.28 -14.39 -0.75
N LEU A 70 -0.84 -13.22 -1.20
CA LEU A 70 -0.21 -13.09 -2.51
C LEU A 70 1.29 -13.36 -2.45
N THR A 71 1.82 -13.99 -3.49
CA THR A 71 3.23 -14.18 -3.75
C THR A 71 3.89 -12.91 -4.32
N ARG A 72 5.22 -12.90 -4.43
CA ARG A 72 5.95 -11.79 -5.08
C ARG A 72 5.67 -11.69 -6.59
N ASN A 73 5.15 -12.76 -7.19
CA ASN A 73 4.88 -12.88 -8.61
C ASN A 73 3.47 -12.41 -8.99
N ASP A 74 2.60 -12.15 -8.00
CA ASP A 74 1.26 -11.61 -8.22
C ASP A 74 1.32 -10.15 -8.67
N VAL A 75 0.95 -9.95 -9.94
CA VAL A 75 0.98 -8.66 -10.63
C VAL A 75 -0.40 -8.29 -11.17
N VAL A 76 -0.61 -7.01 -11.42
CA VAL A 76 -1.78 -6.45 -12.09
C VAL A 76 -1.32 -5.65 -13.31
N LEU A 77 -2.01 -5.80 -14.44
CA LEU A 77 -1.77 -5.01 -15.64
C LEU A 77 -2.33 -3.59 -15.44
N ARG A 78 -1.59 -2.57 -15.88
CA ARG A 78 -2.04 -1.17 -15.89
C ARG A 78 -3.23 -0.96 -16.83
N GLN A 79 -3.24 -1.69 -17.94
CA GLN A 79 -4.31 -1.68 -18.93
C GLN A 79 -4.90 -3.09 -18.99
N ILE A 80 -6.19 -3.19 -18.71
CA ILE A 80 -6.99 -4.43 -18.75
C ILE A 80 -8.06 -4.40 -19.85
N THR A 81 -8.21 -3.26 -20.54
CA THR A 81 -9.13 -3.04 -21.65
C THR A 81 -8.36 -2.99 -22.97
N PHE A 82 -8.80 -3.79 -23.94
CA PHE A 82 -8.14 -3.92 -25.24
C PHE A 82 -9.20 -3.75 -26.34
N ASP A 83 -8.90 -2.93 -27.34
CA ASP A 83 -9.70 -2.82 -28.55
C ASP A 83 -9.18 -3.83 -29.57
N LEU A 84 -9.97 -4.88 -29.84
CA LEU A 84 -9.60 -5.96 -30.75
C LEU A 84 -9.76 -5.59 -32.23
N SER A 85 -10.24 -4.38 -32.55
CA SER A 85 -10.23 -3.86 -33.92
C SER A 85 -8.88 -3.25 -34.33
N LEU A 86 -7.99 -2.98 -33.36
CA LEU A 86 -6.66 -2.44 -33.59
C LEU A 86 -5.65 -3.59 -33.77
N THR A 87 -4.98 -3.63 -34.92
CA THR A 87 -4.00 -4.69 -35.26
C THR A 87 -2.67 -4.56 -34.52
N ASP A 88 -2.31 -3.34 -34.09
CA ASP A 88 -1.00 -3.03 -33.53
C ASP A 88 -1.11 -2.37 -32.16
N PHE A 89 -0.74 -3.10 -31.11
CA PHE A 89 -0.52 -2.54 -29.79
C PHE A 89 0.83 -1.80 -29.75
N ALA A 90 0.81 -0.50 -30.00
CA ALA A 90 1.99 0.36 -30.20
C ALA A 90 2.92 0.54 -28.97
N SER A 91 2.76 -0.24 -27.88
CA SER A 91 3.61 -0.21 -26.69
C SER A 91 3.48 -1.51 -25.87
N PRO A 92 4.54 -1.94 -25.14
CA PRO A 92 4.44 -3.06 -24.21
C PRO A 92 3.48 -2.75 -23.05
N LEU A 93 2.81 -3.77 -22.53
CA LEU A 93 1.92 -3.58 -21.37
C LEU A 93 2.75 -3.30 -20.12
N LEU A 94 2.32 -2.39 -19.27
CA LEU A 94 2.91 -2.19 -17.95
C LEU A 94 2.21 -3.06 -16.90
N ALA A 95 2.99 -3.69 -16.04
CA ALA A 95 2.49 -4.41 -14.87
C ALA A 95 3.10 -3.89 -13.57
N TYR A 96 2.34 -3.98 -12.49
CA TYR A 96 2.74 -3.61 -11.13
C TYR A 96 2.53 -4.79 -10.18
N HIS A 97 3.36 -4.94 -9.15
CA HIS A 97 3.11 -5.92 -8.08
C HIS A 97 1.82 -5.56 -7.33
N ARG A 98 0.93 -6.53 -7.09
CA ARG A 98 -0.25 -6.33 -6.23
C ARG A 98 0.17 -6.12 -4.77
N ALA A 99 -0.51 -5.23 -4.06
CA ALA A 99 -0.32 -5.00 -2.63
C ALA A 99 -1.40 -5.73 -1.83
N ASP A 100 -1.01 -6.73 -1.05
CA ASP A 100 -1.87 -7.60 -0.23
C ASP A 100 -1.00 -8.28 0.86
N PRO A 101 -1.61 -8.93 1.88
CA PRO A 101 -0.88 -9.70 2.88
C PRO A 101 0.05 -10.76 2.29
N ARG A 102 1.22 -10.93 2.93
CA ARG A 102 2.23 -11.95 2.59
C ARG A 102 2.29 -13.00 3.68
N LYS A 103 2.52 -14.28 3.33
CA LYS A 103 2.65 -15.36 4.33
C LYS A 103 3.87 -15.19 5.24
N GLU A 104 4.92 -14.57 4.71
CA GLU A 104 6.13 -14.18 5.43
C GLU A 104 6.25 -12.66 5.58
N VAL A 105 6.74 -12.21 6.73
CA VAL A 105 7.08 -10.82 7.02
C VAL A 105 8.52 -10.73 7.55
N TYR A 106 9.25 -9.68 7.14
CA TYR A 106 10.63 -9.44 7.57
C TYR A 106 10.73 -8.89 8.98
N PHE A 107 9.82 -7.97 9.34
CA PHE A 107 9.81 -7.34 10.64
C PHE A 107 9.08 -8.22 11.65
N ARG A 108 9.83 -8.89 12.53
CA ARG A 108 9.29 -9.96 13.38
C ARG A 108 8.21 -9.43 14.35
N PRO A 109 6.98 -9.94 14.27
CA PRO A 109 5.92 -9.65 15.25
C PRO A 109 6.37 -10.03 16.66
N GLY A 110 6.20 -9.13 17.64
CA GLY A 110 6.67 -9.32 19.01
C GLY A 110 8.19 -9.16 19.21
N GLY A 111 8.96 -8.97 18.14
CA GLY A 111 10.25 -8.26 18.23
C GLY A 111 10.03 -6.77 18.44
N HIS A 112 11.09 -6.00 18.71
CA HIS A 112 11.00 -4.54 18.87
C HIS A 112 10.85 -3.82 17.52
N VAL A 113 9.70 -4.03 16.87
CA VAL A 113 9.25 -3.26 15.72
C VAL A 113 8.73 -1.92 16.21
N ARG A 114 9.21 -0.84 15.58
CA ARG A 114 8.88 0.54 15.94
C ARG A 114 8.38 1.31 14.73
N ALA A 115 7.16 1.84 14.84
CA ALA A 115 6.48 2.50 13.74
C ALA A 115 6.37 4.01 14.00
N ALA A 116 6.90 4.82 13.09
CA ALA A 116 6.70 6.27 13.03
C ALA A 116 5.65 6.59 11.96
N ILE A 117 4.66 7.43 12.28
CA ILE A 117 3.66 7.93 11.33
C ILE A 117 3.79 9.45 11.26
N VAL A 118 3.90 10.02 10.05
CA VAL A 118 4.02 11.47 9.84
C VAL A 118 3.05 11.95 8.75
N THR A 119 2.44 13.13 8.97
CA THR A 119 1.59 13.81 7.99
C THR A 119 2.20 15.12 7.50
N CYS A 120 2.35 15.25 6.18
CA CYS A 120 3.01 16.39 5.52
C CYS A 120 2.15 17.02 4.42
N GLY A 121 2.43 18.30 4.11
CA GLY A 121 1.79 19.06 3.04
C GLY A 121 0.46 19.70 3.45
N GLY A 122 -0.38 20.02 2.47
CA GLY A 122 -1.73 20.56 2.71
C GLY A 122 -2.69 19.49 3.25
N LEU A 123 -3.66 19.91 4.06
CA LEU A 123 -4.70 19.02 4.60
C LEU A 123 -5.51 18.34 3.49
N CYS A 124 -6.10 17.19 3.81
CA CYS A 124 -7.06 16.46 2.98
C CYS A 124 -8.10 15.80 3.90
N PRO A 125 -9.37 15.65 3.50
CA PRO A 125 -10.31 14.78 4.23
C PRO A 125 -9.76 13.36 4.37
N GLY A 126 -10.02 12.70 5.50
CA GLY A 126 -9.61 11.31 5.74
C GLY A 126 -8.16 11.09 6.22
N MET A 127 -7.30 12.10 6.34
CA MET A 127 -5.93 11.92 6.88
C MET A 127 -5.92 11.27 8.28
N ASN A 128 -6.80 11.73 9.17
CA ASN A 128 -7.02 11.11 10.48
C ASN A 128 -7.51 9.66 10.41
N THR A 129 -8.26 9.27 9.38
CA THR A 129 -8.71 7.89 9.14
C THR A 129 -7.53 7.01 8.71
N VAL A 130 -6.68 7.48 7.81
CA VAL A 130 -5.44 6.77 7.42
C VAL A 130 -4.56 6.50 8.64
N ILE A 131 -4.36 7.49 9.52
CA ILE A 131 -3.59 7.29 10.76
C ILE A 131 -4.28 6.26 11.67
N ARG A 132 -5.61 6.32 11.81
CA ARG A 132 -6.38 5.36 12.62
C ARG A 132 -6.20 3.93 12.11
N GLU A 133 -6.41 3.68 10.82
CA GLU A 133 -6.35 2.33 10.27
C GLU A 133 -4.91 1.77 10.27
N LEU A 134 -3.88 2.60 10.10
CA LEU A 134 -2.49 2.21 10.31
C LEU A 134 -2.24 1.76 11.75
N VAL A 135 -2.64 2.56 12.74
CA VAL A 135 -2.43 2.24 14.16
C VAL A 135 -3.20 0.98 14.57
N VAL A 136 -4.46 0.84 14.15
CA VAL A 136 -5.29 -0.35 14.44
C VAL A 136 -4.73 -1.58 13.75
N GLY A 137 -4.33 -1.49 12.47
CA GLY A 137 -3.74 -2.60 11.72
C GLY A 137 -2.42 -3.07 12.32
N LEU A 138 -1.49 -2.14 12.61
CA LEU A 138 -0.21 -2.44 13.25
C LEU A 138 -0.39 -3.12 14.62
N TRP A 139 -1.34 -2.64 15.43
CA TRP A 139 -1.54 -3.08 16.81
C TRP A 139 -2.34 -4.38 16.95
N GLU A 140 -3.44 -4.53 16.21
CA GLU A 140 -4.35 -5.69 16.31
C GLU A 140 -3.99 -6.82 15.33
N LEU A 141 -3.46 -6.51 14.14
CA LEU A 141 -3.11 -7.53 13.13
C LEU A 141 -1.65 -7.94 13.20
N TYR A 142 -0.72 -7.00 13.49
CA TYR A 142 0.71 -7.27 13.53
C TYR A 142 1.32 -7.22 14.95
N GLY A 143 0.51 -6.91 15.97
CA GLY A 143 0.92 -6.92 17.38
C GLY A 143 1.90 -5.82 17.80
N VAL A 144 2.19 -4.85 16.94
CA VAL A 144 3.16 -3.76 17.16
C VAL A 144 2.63 -2.80 18.23
N ARG A 145 3.38 -2.60 19.32
CA ARG A 145 2.96 -1.76 20.45
C ARG A 145 3.67 -0.41 20.52
N ASP A 146 4.81 -0.26 19.85
CA ASP A 146 5.61 0.96 19.81
C ASP A 146 5.32 1.76 18.54
N ILE A 147 4.12 2.34 18.49
CA ILE A 147 3.65 3.20 17.38
C ILE A 147 3.63 4.66 17.85
N PHE A 148 4.19 5.56 17.04
CA PHE A 148 4.44 6.96 17.40
C PHE A 148 4.08 7.91 16.26
N GLY A 149 3.39 9.00 16.58
CA GLY A 149 3.07 10.09 15.67
C GLY A 149 4.12 11.20 15.72
N VAL A 150 4.72 11.51 14.57
CA VAL A 150 5.64 12.64 14.39
C VAL A 150 4.83 13.89 14.05
N LYS A 151 4.95 14.91 14.90
CA LYS A 151 4.14 16.14 14.82
C LYS A 151 4.62 17.12 13.76
N SER A 152 3.70 17.91 13.19
CA SER A 152 4.02 19.06 12.34
C SER A 152 4.97 18.73 11.16
N GLY A 153 4.68 17.61 10.49
CA GLY A 153 5.37 17.17 9.27
C GLY A 153 6.83 16.79 9.49
N TYR A 154 7.63 16.91 8.43
CA TYR A 154 9.05 16.53 8.47
C TYR A 154 9.88 17.27 9.53
N ARG A 155 9.44 18.46 9.95
CA ARG A 155 10.07 19.22 11.04
C ARG A 155 10.00 18.48 12.38
N GLY A 156 8.99 17.64 12.61
CA GLY A 156 8.81 16.88 13.86
C GLY A 156 9.88 15.85 14.15
N PHE A 157 10.66 15.44 13.15
CA PHE A 157 11.80 14.55 13.38
C PHE A 157 12.91 15.27 14.16
N TYR A 158 13.10 16.59 13.97
CA TYR A 158 14.22 17.34 14.53
C TYR A 158 13.85 18.62 15.29
N SER A 159 12.56 18.94 15.43
CA SER A 159 12.09 19.87 16.46
C SER A 159 12.32 19.27 17.84
N GLY A 160 12.46 20.11 18.87
CA GLY A 160 12.65 19.66 20.26
C GLY A 160 11.43 18.93 20.87
N GLU A 161 10.33 18.81 20.13
CA GLU A 161 9.17 18.03 20.53
C GLU A 161 9.42 16.52 20.30
N ALA A 162 9.07 15.72 21.30
CA ALA A 162 9.09 14.26 21.19
C ALA A 162 7.94 13.76 20.32
N ALA A 163 8.18 12.67 19.57
CA ALA A 163 7.11 11.96 18.88
C ALA A 163 6.12 11.38 19.91
N VAL A 164 4.82 11.50 19.62
CA VAL A 164 3.76 11.14 20.57
C VAL A 164 3.42 9.66 20.40
N ARG A 165 3.54 8.85 21.46
CA ARG A 165 3.08 7.44 21.43
C ARG A 165 1.56 7.40 21.18
N ILE A 166 1.13 6.58 20.21
CA ILE A 166 -0.28 6.46 19.79
C ILE A 166 -0.74 5.01 19.85
N ASP A 167 -1.98 4.79 20.30
CA ASP A 167 -2.62 3.48 20.41
C ASP A 167 -4.07 3.51 19.87
N PRO A 168 -4.75 2.36 19.67
CA PRO A 168 -6.12 2.29 19.18
C PRO A 168 -7.17 3.05 20.02
N LYS A 169 -6.94 3.26 21.31
CA LYS A 169 -7.85 4.03 22.18
C LYS A 169 -7.70 5.52 21.89
N MET A 170 -6.46 5.98 21.78
CA MET A 170 -6.14 7.37 21.42
C MET A 170 -6.69 7.73 20.04
N VAL A 171 -6.48 6.89 19.01
CA VAL A 171 -6.96 7.15 17.65
C VAL A 171 -8.43 6.82 17.41
N HIS A 172 -9.14 6.21 18.37
CA HIS A 172 -10.46 5.61 18.20
C HIS A 172 -11.45 6.50 17.41
N ASN A 173 -11.59 7.76 17.84
CA ASN A 173 -12.50 8.76 17.27
C ASN A 173 -11.84 9.72 16.24
N TRP A 174 -10.57 9.53 15.86
CA TRP A 174 -9.86 10.47 14.97
C TRP A 174 -10.53 10.58 13.61
N HIS A 175 -11.05 9.46 13.07
CA HIS A 175 -11.83 9.41 11.83
C HIS A 175 -13.02 10.39 11.76
N ARG A 176 -13.51 10.90 12.90
CA ARG A 176 -14.63 11.86 12.99
C ARG A 176 -14.18 13.33 12.91
N ARG A 177 -12.88 13.61 12.78
CA ARG A 177 -12.31 14.95 12.81
C ARG A 177 -11.58 15.26 11.51
N GLY A 178 -11.87 16.43 10.93
CA GLY A 178 -11.15 16.94 9.76
C GLY A 178 -9.68 17.22 10.03
N GLY A 179 -8.88 17.31 8.96
CA GLY A 179 -7.44 17.56 9.03
C GLY A 179 -6.64 16.35 9.55
N THR A 180 -5.55 16.65 10.27
CA THR A 180 -4.68 15.66 10.94
C THR A 180 -4.39 16.10 12.37
N LEU A 181 -4.49 15.16 13.32
CA LEU A 181 -4.19 15.37 14.74
C LEU A 181 -2.70 15.19 15.09
N LEU A 182 -1.88 14.84 14.11
CA LEU A 182 -0.42 14.98 14.17
C LEU A 182 0.05 16.34 13.63
N GLU A 183 -0.86 17.25 13.27
CA GLU A 183 -0.54 18.50 12.54
C GLU A 183 0.17 18.22 11.20
N THR A 184 0.58 19.27 10.47
CA THR A 184 1.31 19.13 9.20
C THR A 184 2.12 20.39 8.89
N SER A 185 3.26 20.23 8.20
CA SER A 185 4.03 21.32 7.61
C SER A 185 4.08 21.23 6.08
N ARG A 186 4.20 22.38 5.42
CA ARG A 186 4.78 22.46 4.07
C ARG A 186 6.28 22.76 4.22
N GLY A 187 7.12 22.05 3.47
CA GLY A 187 8.57 22.16 3.58
C GLY A 187 9.11 21.71 4.96
N GLY A 188 10.35 22.10 5.25
CA GLY A 188 11.08 21.63 6.44
C GLY A 188 11.54 20.18 6.32
N PHE A 189 11.88 19.75 5.10
CA PHE A 189 12.62 18.53 4.86
C PHE A 189 14.12 18.82 5.01
N ASP A 190 14.84 17.92 5.68
CA ASP A 190 16.27 18.02 5.99
C ASP A 190 16.80 16.59 6.13
N LEU A 191 17.43 16.06 5.08
CA LEU A 191 17.69 14.62 4.95
C LEU A 191 18.49 14.07 6.13
N ASP A 192 19.63 14.69 6.44
CA ASP A 192 20.48 14.27 7.56
C ASP A 192 19.77 14.38 8.90
N LYS A 193 19.07 15.49 9.19
CA LYS A 193 18.35 15.61 10.47
C LYS A 193 17.21 14.60 10.59
N ILE A 194 16.54 14.23 9.49
CA ILE A 194 15.47 13.24 9.52
C ILE A 194 16.04 11.83 9.68
N VAL A 195 17.06 11.44 8.90
CA VAL A 195 17.63 10.09 8.99
C VAL A 195 18.38 9.89 10.31
N ASN A 196 19.16 10.89 10.76
CA ASN A 196 19.77 10.86 12.10
C ASN A 196 18.68 10.76 13.18
N ALA A 197 17.61 11.57 13.11
CA ALA A 197 16.54 11.48 14.11
C ALA A 197 15.77 10.15 14.08
N ILE A 198 15.66 9.46 12.95
CA ILE A 198 15.11 8.10 12.90
C ILE A 198 16.05 7.14 13.64
N GLN A 199 17.35 7.15 13.31
CA GLN A 199 18.38 6.33 13.96
C GLN A 199 18.52 6.60 15.47
N ASP A 200 18.48 7.88 15.87
CA ASP A 200 18.74 8.35 17.23
C ASP A 200 17.52 8.14 18.16
N ARG A 201 16.30 8.42 17.69
CA ARG A 201 15.05 8.39 18.49
C ARG A 201 14.48 6.97 18.57
N GLY A 202 15.14 6.12 19.35
CA GLY A 202 15.05 4.67 19.29
C GLY A 202 13.95 3.85 20.00
N PHE A 203 12.78 4.28 20.52
CA PHE A 203 12.23 5.60 20.90
C PHE A 203 12.65 5.87 22.35
N ASN A 204 13.96 5.90 22.53
CA ASN A 204 14.68 6.07 23.78
C ASN A 204 14.49 7.51 24.33
N GLN A 205 13.41 7.71 25.08
CA GLN A 205 13.22 8.90 25.92
C GLN A 205 14.25 8.91 27.08
N CYS A 206 15.52 9.18 26.74
CA CYS A 206 16.67 9.06 27.62
C CYS A 206 17.43 10.39 27.75
N LEU A 207 16.76 11.41 28.29
CA LEU A 207 17.48 12.39 29.10
C LEU A 207 17.99 11.64 30.34
N HIS A 208 19.32 11.51 30.48
CA HIS A 208 20.04 10.63 31.42
C HIS A 208 19.81 9.10 31.27
N ILE A 209 20.75 8.43 30.58
CA ILE A 209 21.51 7.30 31.16
C ILE A 209 22.89 7.12 30.46
N LEU A 210 23.55 8.25 30.16
CA LEU A 210 24.90 8.29 29.60
C LEU A 210 25.97 7.99 30.66
N LEU A 211 26.18 6.69 30.96
CA LEU A 211 27.46 6.21 31.50
C LEU A 211 27.73 4.71 31.28
N PHE A 212 26.72 3.85 31.36
CA PHE A 212 26.96 2.40 31.60
C PHE A 212 27.21 1.53 30.35
N LEU A 213 26.96 2.03 29.13
CA LEU A 213 27.02 1.22 27.89
C LEU A 213 28.18 1.56 26.94
N ALA A 214 29.12 2.42 27.36
CA ALA A 214 30.31 2.74 26.56
C ALA A 214 31.39 1.63 26.54
N LEU A 215 31.25 0.58 27.36
CA LEU A 215 32.31 -0.41 27.63
C LEU A 215 32.13 -1.77 26.93
N THR A 216 30.99 -2.05 26.28
CA THR A 216 30.65 -3.40 25.78
C THR A 216 30.77 -3.58 24.26
N GLY A 217 31.11 -2.52 23.51
CA GLY A 217 31.41 -2.60 22.07
C GLY A 217 30.27 -3.03 21.14
N LYS A 218 29.04 -3.23 21.66
CA LYS A 218 27.86 -3.67 20.91
C LYS A 218 26.75 -2.62 20.88
N TRP A 219 26.98 -1.56 20.11
CA TRP A 219 25.89 -0.77 19.55
C TRP A 219 25.50 -1.35 18.18
N MET A 220 24.63 -2.35 18.22
CA MET A 220 23.94 -2.88 17.04
C MET A 220 22.46 -2.64 17.30
N SER A 221 21.80 -1.81 16.48
CA SER A 221 20.42 -1.38 16.74
C SER A 221 19.49 -2.59 16.69
N ALA A 222 18.97 -3.01 17.84
CA ALA A 222 18.08 -4.16 17.96
C ALA A 222 16.62 -3.84 17.61
N TYR A 223 16.40 -2.72 16.91
CA TYR A 223 15.09 -2.15 16.59
C TYR A 223 14.86 -2.16 15.09
N ASN A 224 13.70 -2.67 14.69
CA ASN A 224 13.29 -2.74 13.30
C ASN A 224 12.30 -1.59 13.04
N GLU A 225 12.59 -0.72 12.08
CA GLU A 225 11.92 0.58 11.99
C GLU A 225 11.03 0.71 10.75
N GLN A 226 9.87 1.31 10.90
CA GLN A 226 8.90 1.51 9.83
C GLN A 226 8.40 2.96 9.85
N VAL A 227 8.65 3.70 8.77
CA VAL A 227 8.30 5.12 8.65
C VAL A 227 7.19 5.27 7.61
N TYR A 228 5.97 5.52 8.08
CA TYR A 228 4.78 5.77 7.28
C TYR A 228 4.62 7.27 7.03
N ILE A 229 4.73 7.66 5.77
CA ILE A 229 4.80 9.07 5.35
C ILE A 229 3.56 9.39 4.51
N ILE A 230 2.66 10.21 5.04
CA ILE A 230 1.39 10.58 4.39
C ILE A 230 1.52 12.01 3.82
N GLY A 231 1.43 12.17 2.49
CA GLY A 231 1.54 13.50 1.86
C GLY A 231 1.50 13.49 0.32
N GLY A 232 1.56 14.68 -0.29
CA GLY A 232 1.56 14.84 -1.76
C GLY A 232 2.94 14.63 -2.39
N ASP A 233 3.10 14.92 -3.69
CA ASP A 233 4.36 14.73 -4.46
C ASP A 233 5.64 15.14 -3.70
N GLY A 234 5.75 16.40 -3.28
CA GLY A 234 6.94 16.89 -2.57
C GLY A 234 7.19 16.19 -1.22
N THR A 235 6.20 15.47 -0.68
CA THR A 235 6.39 14.55 0.44
C THR A 235 6.93 13.20 -0.03
N MET A 236 6.36 12.63 -1.11
CA MET A 236 6.81 11.36 -1.69
C MET A 236 8.25 11.44 -2.20
N ARG A 237 8.68 12.58 -2.75
CA ARG A 237 10.08 12.84 -3.11
C ARG A 237 11.01 12.77 -1.89
N GLY A 238 10.66 13.44 -0.79
CA GLY A 238 11.38 13.32 0.47
C GLY A 238 11.40 11.89 1.04
N ALA A 239 10.34 11.11 0.84
CA ALA A 239 10.30 9.70 1.25
C ALA A 239 11.29 8.84 0.42
N VAL A 240 11.43 9.11 -0.87
CA VAL A 240 12.43 8.47 -1.74
C VAL A 240 13.86 8.87 -1.34
N GLU A 241 14.10 10.11 -0.94
CA GLU A 241 15.40 10.57 -0.42
C GLU A 241 15.75 9.87 0.91
N ILE A 242 14.83 9.80 1.88
CA ILE A 242 15.01 9.05 3.15
C ILE A 242 15.28 7.57 2.87
N PHE A 243 14.55 6.95 1.93
CA PHE A 243 14.79 5.55 1.53
C PHE A 243 16.19 5.36 0.93
N ASN A 244 16.60 6.24 0.02
CA ASN A 244 17.90 6.16 -0.63
C ASN A 244 19.04 6.27 0.38
N GLU A 245 18.94 7.20 1.34
CA GLU A 245 19.96 7.38 2.37
C GLU A 245 19.97 6.23 3.39
N SER A 246 18.79 5.73 3.78
CA SER A 246 18.66 4.52 4.62
C SER A 246 19.32 3.30 3.96
N ARG A 247 19.18 3.17 2.63
CA ARG A 247 19.86 2.17 1.81
C ARG A 247 21.38 2.37 1.77
N CYS A 248 21.85 3.61 1.56
CA CYS A 248 23.29 3.92 1.57
C CYS A 248 23.94 3.58 2.91
N ARG A 249 23.25 3.88 4.02
CA ARG A 249 23.66 3.55 5.40
C ARG A 249 23.40 2.09 5.82
N LYS A 250 22.77 1.28 4.95
CA LYS A 250 22.36 -0.13 5.20
C LYS A 250 21.54 -0.32 6.47
N LEU A 251 20.57 0.55 6.70
CA LEU A 251 19.71 0.53 7.88
C LEU A 251 18.49 -0.38 7.66
N GLU A 252 18.04 -1.08 8.71
CA GLU A 252 16.86 -1.95 8.69
C GLU A 252 15.54 -1.14 8.84
N ILE A 253 15.40 -0.11 7.98
CA ILE A 253 14.29 0.85 7.96
C ILE A 253 13.45 0.61 6.71
N ALA A 254 12.14 0.34 6.87
CA ALA A 254 11.18 0.46 5.78
C ALA A 254 10.57 1.86 5.73
N VAL A 255 10.64 2.50 4.56
CA VAL A 255 9.96 3.77 4.27
C VAL A 255 8.74 3.47 3.40
N THR A 256 7.55 3.82 3.88
CA THR A 256 6.28 3.57 3.17
C THR A 256 5.55 4.90 2.93
N GLY A 257 5.53 5.33 1.67
CA GLY A 257 4.77 6.50 1.24
C GLY A 257 3.30 6.19 1.03
N ILE A 258 2.42 7.05 1.55
CA ILE A 258 0.97 7.00 1.33
C ILE A 258 0.56 8.30 0.61
N PRO A 259 0.27 8.24 -0.71
CA PRO A 259 0.04 9.42 -1.52
C PRO A 259 -1.28 10.11 -1.14
N LYS A 260 -1.18 11.38 -0.79
CA LYS A 260 -2.29 12.27 -0.41
C LYS A 260 -2.40 13.42 -1.40
N THR A 261 -3.16 13.21 -2.46
CA THR A 261 -3.70 14.29 -3.31
C THR A 261 -5.19 14.48 -3.01
N VAL A 262 -5.70 15.70 -3.20
CA VAL A 262 -7.15 15.97 -3.20
C VAL A 262 -7.68 16.14 -4.63
N ASP A 263 -6.76 16.34 -5.58
CA ASP A 263 -6.98 16.71 -6.97
C ASP A 263 -7.03 15.46 -7.89
N ASN A 264 -6.72 14.29 -7.35
CA ASN A 264 -6.73 12.98 -8.01
C ASN A 264 -5.81 12.88 -9.26
N ASP A 265 -4.67 13.57 -9.19
CA ASP A 265 -3.74 13.86 -10.28
C ASP A 265 -2.65 12.79 -10.55
N VAL A 266 -2.69 11.66 -9.84
CA VAL A 266 -1.63 10.64 -9.87
C VAL A 266 -2.00 9.46 -10.77
N GLY A 267 -1.56 9.51 -12.03
CA GLY A 267 -1.90 8.56 -13.12
C GLY A 267 -1.43 7.09 -13.00
N ILE A 268 -1.29 6.56 -11.78
CA ILE A 268 -1.11 5.13 -11.48
C ILE A 268 -2.23 4.53 -10.62
N PHE A 269 -3.18 5.34 -10.13
CA PHE A 269 -4.39 4.87 -9.43
C PHE A 269 -5.60 5.73 -9.79
N ASP A 270 -6.79 5.14 -9.83
CA ASP A 270 -8.00 5.85 -10.25
C ASP A 270 -8.58 6.77 -9.17
N ARG A 271 -8.27 6.51 -7.89
CA ARG A 271 -8.84 7.22 -6.73
C ARG A 271 -7.84 7.44 -5.59
N SER A 272 -7.78 8.69 -5.15
CA SER A 272 -7.12 9.17 -3.94
C SER A 272 -8.12 9.35 -2.79
N PHE A 273 -7.65 9.27 -1.55
CA PHE A 273 -8.50 9.50 -0.39
C PHE A 273 -8.78 11.00 -0.21
N GLY A 274 -10.04 11.34 0.04
CA GLY A 274 -10.51 12.72 0.23
C GLY A 274 -11.02 13.41 -1.04
N PHE A 275 -10.72 12.90 -2.24
CA PHE A 275 -11.22 13.44 -3.52
C PHE A 275 -12.76 13.52 -3.58
N HIS A 276 -13.49 12.42 -3.31
CA HIS A 276 -14.95 12.43 -3.32
C HIS A 276 -15.54 13.45 -2.33
N THR A 277 -15.00 13.55 -1.11
CA THR A 277 -15.44 14.53 -0.12
C THR A 277 -15.17 15.98 -0.57
N ALA A 278 -14.09 16.22 -1.32
CA ALA A 278 -13.84 17.53 -1.92
C ALA A 278 -14.86 17.84 -3.03
N VAL A 279 -15.26 16.86 -3.84
CA VAL A 279 -16.33 17.01 -4.85
C VAL A 279 -17.68 17.30 -4.19
N GLU A 280 -18.05 16.58 -3.12
CA GLU A 280 -19.26 16.83 -2.34
C GLU A 280 -19.31 18.26 -1.77
N MET A 281 -18.20 18.74 -1.22
CA MET A 281 -18.09 20.11 -0.69
C MET A 281 -18.08 21.17 -1.81
N ALA A 282 -17.45 20.89 -2.96
CA ALA A 282 -17.50 21.77 -4.12
C ALA A 282 -18.93 21.89 -4.68
N GLN A 283 -19.67 20.78 -4.78
CA GLN A 283 -21.07 20.81 -5.19
C GLN A 283 -21.94 21.64 -4.24
N GLN A 284 -21.73 21.52 -2.93
CA GLN A 284 -22.44 22.36 -1.95
C GLN A 284 -22.08 23.84 -2.11
N ALA A 285 -20.81 24.18 -2.30
CA ALA A 285 -20.36 25.56 -2.49
C ALA A 285 -20.83 26.20 -3.82
N ILE A 286 -21.08 25.39 -4.86
CA ILE A 286 -21.67 25.83 -6.13
C ILE A 286 -23.20 26.01 -6.02
N SER A 287 -23.82 25.42 -5.00
CA SER A 287 -25.29 25.43 -4.80
C SER A 287 -25.77 26.43 -3.74
N ALA A 288 -24.91 27.39 -3.34
CA ALA A 288 -25.11 28.32 -2.21
C ALA A 288 -25.11 29.79 -2.65
#